data_AF-A0A1M2ZKE2-F1
#
_entry.id   AF-A0A1M2ZKE2-F1
#
_cell.length_a   1.000
_cell.length_b   1.000
_cell.length_c   1.000
_cell.angle_alpha   90.00
_cell.angle_beta   90.00
_cell.angle_gamma   90.00
#
_symmetry.space_group_name_H-M   'P 1'
#
loop_
_entity.id
_entity.type
_entity.pdbx_description
1 polymer ?
#
loop_
_entity_poly.entity_id
_entity_poly.type
_entity_poly.pdbx_seq_one_letter_code
_entity_poly.pdbx_strand_id
1 'polypeptide(L)'
;MFVAANRARRAINRLDDFHAALVAGDEDALEINRVIEAAGLRVARQTRSQAWLPGEVAFTGSITSVMGRYGEDLVLEALSAMAEAFKGQVLSNGASIFLGLTKIMVSPPEGLERHRLLRSLYAFDMKGWSSFVQGTKGGDGRAQAMRIAILEAYNDPATMQRIAA
;
A
#
# COMPACT_ATOMS: atom_id res chain seq x y z
N MET A 1 31.19 -3.15 -28.62
CA MET A 1 29.82 -3.46 -29.11
C MET A 1 28.84 -3.89 -28.00
N PHE A 2 29.28 -4.58 -26.93
CA PHE A 2 28.41 -5.02 -25.81
C PHE A 2 27.80 -3.91 -24.92
N VAL A 3 28.50 -2.78 -24.73
CA VAL A 3 28.01 -1.66 -23.88
C VAL A 3 26.80 -0.96 -24.49
N ALA A 4 26.73 -0.86 -25.83
CA ALA A 4 25.60 -0.25 -26.54
C ALA A 4 24.34 -1.13 -26.45
N ALA A 5 24.48 -2.46 -26.58
CA ALA A 5 23.39 -3.41 -26.41
C ALA A 5 22.85 -3.46 -24.96
N ASN A 6 23.73 -3.33 -23.95
CA ASN A 6 23.29 -3.24 -22.55
C ASN A 6 22.61 -1.90 -22.21
N ARG A 7 23.04 -0.78 -22.80
CA ARG A 7 22.37 0.52 -22.65
C ARG A 7 21.00 0.58 -23.33
N ALA A 8 20.77 -0.24 -24.35
CA ALA A 8 19.48 -0.36 -25.04
C ALA A 8 18.46 -1.24 -24.30
N ARG A 9 18.88 -2.01 -23.29
CA ARG A 9 17.92 -2.75 -22.44
C ARG A 9 17.12 -1.75 -21.63
N ARG A 10 15.82 -1.68 -21.93
CA ARG A 10 14.86 -1.05 -21.03
C ARG A 10 14.87 -1.88 -19.74
N ALA A 11 15.27 -1.26 -18.62
CA ALA A 11 15.09 -1.88 -17.33
C ALA A 11 13.61 -2.26 -17.20
N ILE A 12 13.32 -3.56 -17.03
CA ILE A 12 11.94 -3.99 -16.85
C ILE A 12 11.49 -3.41 -15.52
N ASN A 13 10.35 -2.75 -15.53
CA ASN A 13 9.78 -2.21 -14.31
C ASN A 13 9.11 -3.35 -13.55
N ARG A 14 9.18 -3.35 -12.23
CA ARG A 14 8.55 -4.35 -11.35
C ARG A 14 7.08 -4.60 -11.65
N LEU A 15 6.35 -3.58 -12.11
CA LEU A 15 4.95 -3.74 -12.51
C LEU A 15 4.81 -4.52 -13.84
N ASP A 16 5.68 -4.24 -14.82
CA ASP A 16 5.75 -5.00 -16.08
C ASP A 16 6.18 -6.45 -15.79
N ASP A 17 7.15 -6.65 -14.89
CA ASP A 17 7.58 -7.98 -14.42
C ASP A 17 6.43 -8.75 -13.75
N PHE A 18 5.66 -8.08 -12.88
CA PHE A 18 4.52 -8.69 -12.21
C PHE A 18 3.42 -9.13 -13.21
N HIS A 19 3.10 -8.29 -14.19
CA HIS A 19 2.16 -8.66 -15.25
C HIS A 19 2.67 -9.82 -16.10
N ALA A 20 3.97 -9.86 -16.39
CA ALA A 20 4.57 -10.99 -17.10
C ALA A 20 4.48 -12.29 -16.28
N ALA A 21 4.73 -12.23 -14.97
CA ALA A 21 4.58 -13.36 -14.06
C ALA A 21 3.13 -13.87 -14.01
N LEU A 22 2.14 -12.97 -13.96
CA LEU A 22 0.72 -13.34 -14.04
C LEU A 22 0.39 -14.08 -15.34
N VAL A 23 0.87 -13.58 -16.49
CA VAL A 23 0.63 -14.22 -17.79
C VAL A 23 1.31 -15.59 -17.87
N ALA A 24 2.47 -15.74 -17.21
CA ALA A 24 3.20 -16.99 -17.15
C ALA A 24 2.59 -18.02 -16.17
N GLY A 25 1.55 -17.65 -15.41
CA GLY A 25 0.92 -18.52 -14.42
C GLY A 25 1.76 -18.74 -13.16
N ASP A 26 2.62 -17.77 -12.81
CA ASP A 26 3.39 -17.81 -11.58
C ASP A 26 2.48 -17.82 -10.35
N GLU A 27 2.62 -18.84 -9.50
CA GLU A 27 1.71 -19.08 -8.37
C GLU A 27 1.71 -17.92 -7.36
N ASP A 28 2.90 -17.39 -7.04
CA ASP A 28 3.04 -16.24 -6.13
C ASP A 28 2.35 -14.99 -6.70
N ALA A 29 2.54 -14.71 -7.99
CA ALA A 29 1.89 -13.58 -8.65
C ALA A 29 0.35 -13.73 -8.67
N LEU A 30 -0.15 -14.93 -8.98
CA LEU A 30 -1.58 -15.24 -8.98
C LEU A 30 -2.19 -15.09 -7.58
N GLU A 31 -1.49 -15.55 -6.55
CA GLU A 31 -1.92 -15.41 -5.16
C GLU A 31 -1.99 -13.93 -4.76
N ILE A 32 -0.95 -13.14 -5.05
CA ILE A 32 -0.95 -11.70 -4.78
C ILE A 32 -2.09 -11.00 -5.50
N ASN A 33 -2.34 -11.33 -6.78
CA ASN A 33 -3.43 -10.72 -7.53
C ASN A 33 -4.80 -11.10 -6.94
N ARG A 34 -4.99 -12.36 -6.53
CA ARG A 34 -6.21 -12.82 -5.85
C ARG A 34 -6.47 -12.04 -4.56
N VAL A 35 -5.45 -11.81 -3.74
CA VAL A 35 -5.60 -11.05 -2.48
C VAL A 35 -5.95 -9.58 -2.75
N ILE A 36 -5.33 -8.97 -3.77
CA ILE A 36 -5.64 -7.61 -4.19
C ILE A 36 -7.10 -7.51 -4.67
N GLU A 37 -7.56 -8.46 -5.49
CA GLU A 37 -8.94 -8.52 -5.99
C GLU A 37 -9.95 -8.78 -4.86
N ALA A 38 -9.61 -9.66 -3.91
CA ALA A 38 -10.44 -9.94 -2.74
C ALA A 38 -10.63 -8.70 -1.85
N ALA A 39 -9.63 -7.81 -1.80
CA ALA A 39 -9.74 -6.51 -1.13
C ALA A 39 -10.54 -5.46 -1.93
N GLY A 40 -11.04 -5.79 -3.13
CA GLY A 40 -11.74 -4.84 -4.00
C GLY A 40 -10.82 -3.87 -4.75
N LEU A 41 -9.52 -4.18 -4.83
CA LEU A 41 -8.51 -3.41 -5.54
C LEU A 41 -8.10 -4.14 -6.83
N ARG A 42 -7.25 -3.51 -7.64
CA ARG A 42 -6.67 -4.13 -8.83
C ARG A 42 -5.26 -3.64 -9.08
N VAL A 43 -4.45 -4.43 -9.76
CA VAL A 43 -3.08 -4.02 -10.11
C VAL A 43 -3.12 -2.99 -11.24
N ALA A 44 -2.38 -1.89 -11.06
CA ALA A 44 -2.25 -0.83 -12.06
C ALA A 44 -1.66 -1.39 -13.36
N ARG A 45 -2.15 -0.92 -14.51
CA ARG A 45 -1.59 -1.30 -15.82
C ARG A 45 -0.45 -0.42 -16.27
N GLN A 46 -0.36 0.78 -15.71
CA GLN A 46 0.63 1.77 -16.10
C GLN A 46 1.60 2.01 -14.96
N THR A 47 2.86 2.21 -15.31
CA THR A 47 3.93 2.49 -14.35
C THR A 47 3.95 3.94 -13.91
N ARG A 48 3.35 4.84 -14.70
CA ARG A 48 3.27 6.28 -14.43
C ARG A 48 2.11 6.55 -13.47
N SER A 49 2.43 7.15 -12.32
CA SER A 49 1.43 7.43 -11.28
C SER A 49 0.33 8.39 -11.72
N GLN A 50 0.58 9.26 -12.70
CA GLN A 50 -0.42 10.19 -13.25
C GLN A 50 -1.54 9.48 -14.02
N ALA A 51 -1.31 8.23 -14.44
CA ALA A 51 -2.27 7.45 -15.21
C ALA A 51 -2.99 6.38 -14.38
N TRP A 52 -2.68 6.29 -13.09
CA TRP A 52 -3.36 5.37 -12.20
C TRP A 52 -4.80 5.79 -11.99
N LEU A 53 -5.69 4.81 -11.99
CA LEU A 53 -7.10 4.99 -11.72
C LEU A 53 -7.40 4.74 -10.23
N PRO A 54 -8.53 5.24 -9.72
CA PRO A 54 -9.00 4.85 -8.40
C PRO A 54 -9.07 3.33 -8.21
N GLY A 55 -8.68 2.88 -7.03
CA GLY A 55 -8.60 1.47 -6.67
C GLY A 55 -7.44 0.69 -7.30
N GLU A 56 -6.55 1.34 -8.04
CA GLU A 56 -5.35 0.69 -8.58
C GLU A 56 -4.18 0.70 -7.58
N VAL A 57 -3.48 -0.43 -7.47
CA VAL A 57 -2.24 -0.58 -6.71
C VAL A 57 -1.06 -0.85 -7.64
N ALA A 58 0.07 -0.19 -7.42
CA ALA A 58 1.31 -0.41 -8.18
C ALA A 58 2.47 -0.94 -7.34
N PHE A 59 2.23 -1.20 -6.05
CA PHE A 59 3.24 -1.57 -5.06
C PHE A 59 3.25 -3.07 -4.75
N THR A 60 3.06 -3.91 -5.78
CA THR A 60 2.98 -5.38 -5.66
C THR A 60 4.16 -5.97 -4.90
N GLY A 61 5.38 -5.50 -5.12
CA GLY A 61 6.56 -5.97 -4.38
C GLY A 61 6.50 -5.71 -2.85
N SER A 62 5.83 -4.64 -2.40
CA SER A 62 5.59 -4.42 -0.97
C SER A 62 4.57 -5.41 -0.42
N ILE A 63 3.54 -5.72 -1.20
CA ILE A 63 2.51 -6.72 -0.84
C ILE A 63 3.16 -8.10 -0.73
N THR A 64 3.95 -8.52 -1.74
CA THR A 64 4.72 -9.77 -1.73
C THR A 64 5.61 -9.88 -0.50
N SER A 65 6.35 -8.81 -0.16
CA SER A 65 7.24 -8.84 1.00
C SER A 65 6.49 -8.97 2.34
N VAL A 66 5.29 -8.41 2.47
CA VAL A 66 4.51 -8.50 3.71
C VAL A 66 3.81 -9.86 3.78
N MET A 67 3.22 -10.31 2.67
CA MET A 67 2.53 -11.60 2.58
C MET A 67 3.47 -12.76 2.92
N GLY A 68 4.67 -12.79 2.33
CA GLY A 68 5.66 -13.84 2.61
C GLY A 68 6.20 -13.85 4.05
N ARG A 69 6.01 -12.77 4.83
CA ARG A 69 6.47 -12.69 6.24
C ARG A 69 5.36 -12.90 7.25
N TYR A 70 4.15 -12.44 6.95
CA TYR A 70 3.07 -12.30 7.92
C TYR A 70 1.76 -12.95 7.48
N GLY A 71 1.72 -13.53 6.27
CA GLY A 71 0.57 -14.25 5.73
C GLY A 71 -0.45 -13.37 5.01
N GLU A 72 -1.37 -14.05 4.33
CA GLU A 72 -2.44 -13.45 3.53
C GLU A 72 -3.42 -12.62 4.36
N ASP A 73 -3.89 -13.13 5.51
CA ASP A 73 -4.95 -12.49 6.29
C ASP A 73 -4.60 -11.05 6.69
N LEU A 74 -3.34 -10.82 7.11
CA LEU A 74 -2.85 -9.50 7.48
C LEU A 74 -2.82 -8.54 6.28
N VAL A 75 -2.45 -9.06 5.10
CA VAL A 75 -2.41 -8.29 3.86
C VAL A 75 -3.81 -7.95 3.38
N LEU A 76 -4.71 -8.94 3.35
CA LEU A 76 -6.10 -8.76 2.93
C LEU A 76 -6.80 -7.72 3.81
N GLU A 77 -6.64 -7.81 5.13
CA GLU A 77 -7.25 -6.85 6.05
C GLU A 77 -6.71 -5.43 5.84
N ALA A 78 -5.39 -5.27 5.70
CA ALA A 78 -4.78 -3.97 5.46
C ALA A 78 -5.23 -3.36 4.11
N LEU A 79 -5.27 -4.16 3.04
CA LEU A 79 -5.71 -3.71 1.72
C LEU A 79 -7.21 -3.39 1.71
N SER A 80 -8.04 -4.19 2.39
CA SER A 80 -9.48 -3.95 2.49
C SER A 80 -9.78 -2.64 3.21
N ALA A 81 -9.09 -2.37 4.33
CA ALA A 81 -9.21 -1.11 5.04
C ALA A 81 -8.82 0.09 4.17
N MET A 82 -7.76 -0.04 3.36
CA MET A 82 -7.36 1.00 2.41
C MET A 82 -8.38 1.18 1.28
N ALA A 83 -8.93 0.09 0.74
CA ALA A 83 -9.94 0.14 -0.31
C ALA A 83 -11.21 0.87 0.14
N GLU A 84 -11.61 0.64 1.39
CA GLU A 84 -12.74 1.32 2.01
C GLU A 84 -12.45 2.79 2.27
N ALA A 85 -11.36 3.09 2.99
CA ALA A 85 -11.01 4.46 3.40
C ALA A 85 -10.72 5.40 2.22
N PHE A 86 -10.18 4.86 1.13
CA PHE A 86 -9.78 5.63 -0.06
C PHE A 86 -10.66 5.33 -1.28
N LYS A 87 -11.90 4.88 -1.07
CA LYS A 87 -12.85 4.62 -2.15
C LYS A 87 -12.97 5.83 -3.09
N GLY A 88 -12.78 5.59 -4.39
CA GLY A 88 -12.82 6.63 -5.42
C GLY A 88 -11.56 7.48 -5.55
N GLN A 89 -10.50 7.20 -4.79
CA GLN A 89 -9.22 7.93 -4.84
C GLN A 89 -8.12 7.10 -5.49
N VAL A 90 -7.18 7.79 -6.15
CA VAL A 90 -5.95 7.19 -6.68
C VAL A 90 -4.97 6.97 -5.52
N LEU A 91 -4.42 5.76 -5.38
CA LEU A 91 -3.53 5.38 -4.26
C LEU A 91 -2.08 5.85 -4.46
N SER A 92 -1.87 7.16 -4.66
CA SER A 92 -0.57 7.74 -5.04
C SER A 92 0.56 7.50 -4.03
N ASN A 93 0.25 7.31 -2.74
CA ASN A 93 1.18 6.92 -1.69
C ASN A 93 0.74 5.62 -0.98
N GLY A 94 -0.02 4.77 -1.67
CA GLY A 94 -0.58 3.53 -1.10
C GLY A 94 0.47 2.62 -0.47
N ALA A 95 1.67 2.51 -1.07
CA ALA A 95 2.76 1.70 -0.53
C ALA A 95 3.18 2.12 0.89
N SER A 96 3.26 3.43 1.14
CA SER A 96 3.69 3.96 2.45
C SER A 96 2.61 3.76 3.50
N ILE A 97 1.34 3.94 3.13
CA ILE A 97 0.19 3.66 4.02
C ILE A 97 0.15 2.17 4.36
N PHE A 98 0.21 1.30 3.34
CA PHE A 98 0.20 -0.14 3.51
C PHE A 98 1.34 -0.61 4.44
N LEU A 99 2.58 -0.18 4.20
CA LEU A 99 3.72 -0.58 5.02
C LEU A 99 3.68 0.03 6.43
N GLY A 100 3.20 1.26 6.59
CA GLY A 100 3.03 1.89 7.90
C GLY A 100 1.97 1.18 8.73
N LEU A 101 0.83 0.87 8.13
CA LEU A 101 -0.29 0.16 8.75
C LEU A 101 0.10 -1.27 9.15
N THR A 102 0.70 -2.03 8.25
CA THR A 102 1.11 -3.42 8.52
C THR A 102 2.17 -3.50 9.61
N LYS A 103 3.10 -2.54 9.69
CA LYS A 103 4.04 -2.44 10.84
C LYS A 103 3.33 -2.29 12.19
N ILE A 104 2.20 -1.59 12.24
CA ILE A 104 1.39 -1.45 13.47
C ILE A 104 0.66 -2.75 13.77
N MET A 105 0.03 -3.37 12.75
CA MET A 105 -0.74 -4.60 12.92
C MET A 105 0.14 -5.78 13.39
N VAL A 106 1.38 -5.85 12.92
CA VAL A 106 2.36 -6.88 13.31
C VAL A 106 2.87 -6.68 14.75
N SER A 107 3.07 -5.43 15.17
CA SER A 107 3.57 -5.10 16.50
C SER A 107 2.72 -3.98 17.10
N PRO A 108 1.50 -4.33 17.57
CA PRO A 108 0.56 -3.35 18.07
C PRO A 108 1.04 -2.78 19.40
N PRO A 109 0.95 -1.45 19.61
CA PRO A 109 1.08 -0.86 20.93
C PRO A 109 0.07 -1.46 21.92
N GLU A 110 0.43 -1.45 23.21
CA GLU A 110 -0.45 -1.94 24.27
C GLU A 110 -1.79 -1.19 24.26
N GLY A 111 -2.89 -1.93 24.39
CA GLY A 111 -4.25 -1.37 24.37
C GLY A 111 -4.71 -0.86 22.99
N LEU A 112 -4.00 -1.17 21.90
CA LEU A 112 -4.47 -0.81 20.56
C LEU A 112 -5.73 -1.61 20.16
N GLU A 113 -6.78 -0.89 19.77
CA GLU A 113 -7.99 -1.47 19.21
C GLU A 113 -7.91 -1.56 17.69
N ARG A 114 -7.93 -2.79 17.16
CA ARG A 114 -7.77 -3.10 15.73
C ARG A 114 -8.75 -2.33 14.84
N HIS A 115 -10.05 -2.35 15.17
CA HIS A 115 -11.08 -1.67 14.38
C HIS A 115 -10.89 -0.14 14.37
N ARG A 116 -10.51 0.43 15.52
CA ARG A 116 -10.26 1.87 15.65
C ARG A 116 -9.02 2.29 14.86
N LEU A 117 -7.98 1.45 14.82
CA LEU A 117 -6.80 1.66 13.96
C LEU A 117 -7.20 1.72 12.48
N LEU A 118 -7.98 0.75 11.98
CA LEU A 118 -8.38 0.77 10.57
C LEU A 118 -9.23 2.01 10.24
N ARG A 119 -10.11 2.41 11.16
CA ARG A 119 -10.92 3.62 10.99
C ARG A 119 -10.11 4.91 11.02
N SER A 120 -8.92 4.95 11.64
CA SER A 120 -8.11 6.17 11.65
C SER A 120 -7.66 6.60 10.25
N LEU A 121 -7.65 5.67 9.27
CA LEU A 121 -7.35 5.98 7.87
C LEU A 121 -8.32 7.02 7.27
N TYR A 122 -9.55 7.14 7.79
CA TYR A 122 -10.54 8.14 7.36
C TYR A 122 -10.20 9.57 7.79
N ALA A 123 -9.19 9.77 8.65
CA ALA A 123 -8.82 11.10 9.15
C ALA A 123 -8.42 12.07 8.03
N PHE A 124 -7.84 11.54 6.94
CA PHE A 124 -7.35 12.30 5.80
C PHE A 124 -7.67 11.59 4.49
N ASP A 125 -7.79 12.38 3.42
CA ASP A 125 -7.75 11.84 2.06
C ASP A 125 -6.32 11.41 1.69
N MET A 126 -6.14 10.81 0.51
CA MET A 126 -4.83 10.37 0.04
C MET A 126 -3.81 11.53 -0.03
N LYS A 127 -4.26 12.74 -0.35
CA LYS A 127 -3.40 13.92 -0.42
C LYS A 127 -2.93 14.37 0.97
N GLY A 128 -3.81 14.33 1.96
CA GLY A 128 -3.49 14.61 3.36
C GLY A 128 -2.51 13.59 3.92
N TRP A 129 -2.74 12.29 3.71
CA TRP A 129 -1.76 11.27 4.09
C TRP A 129 -0.41 11.46 3.40
N SER A 130 -0.43 11.92 2.15
CA SER A 130 0.79 12.19 1.38
C SER A 130 1.67 13.28 1.98
N SER A 131 1.14 14.22 2.77
CA SER A 131 1.96 15.29 3.37
C SER A 131 2.93 14.78 4.44
N PHE A 132 2.59 13.70 5.15
CA PHE A 132 3.43 13.14 6.21
C PHE A 132 4.72 12.45 5.71
N VAL A 133 4.80 12.19 4.40
CA VAL A 133 5.96 11.55 3.76
C VAL A 133 6.69 12.47 2.79
N GLN A 134 6.34 13.77 2.80
CA GLN A 134 7.07 14.79 2.04
C GLN A 134 8.46 15.01 2.65
N GLY A 135 9.48 15.14 1.80
CA GLY A 135 10.87 15.28 2.25
C GLY A 135 11.55 14.00 2.73
N THR A 136 10.78 12.96 3.06
CA THR A 136 11.34 11.65 3.46
C THR A 136 11.84 10.87 2.24
N LYS A 137 13.09 10.40 2.29
CA LYS A 137 13.71 9.56 1.26
C LYS A 137 13.63 8.08 1.64
N GLY A 138 13.47 7.23 0.63
CA GLY A 138 13.50 5.77 0.78
C GLY A 138 12.18 5.16 1.27
N GLY A 139 11.95 3.89 0.91
CA GLY A 139 10.70 3.18 1.23
C GLY A 139 10.49 2.96 2.73
N ASP A 140 11.55 2.54 3.45
CA ASP A 140 11.44 2.25 4.88
C ASP A 140 11.26 3.52 5.72
N GLY A 141 11.98 4.60 5.40
CA GLY A 141 11.79 5.90 6.06
C GLY A 141 10.37 6.42 5.89
N ARG A 142 9.80 6.30 4.68
CA ARG A 142 8.41 6.68 4.41
C ARG A 142 7.40 5.79 5.15
N ALA A 143 7.64 4.49 5.23
CA ALA A 143 6.81 3.57 6.00
C ALA A 143 6.83 3.92 7.50
N GLN A 144 8.00 4.29 8.04
CA GLN A 144 8.12 4.70 9.43
C GLN A 144 7.41 6.03 9.72
N ALA A 145 7.58 7.03 8.85
CA ALA A 145 6.86 8.30 8.98
C ALA A 145 5.34 8.09 8.91
N MET A 146 4.88 7.24 8.00
CA MET A 146 3.46 6.92 7.88
C MET A 146 2.92 6.14 9.08
N ARG A 147 3.70 5.21 9.65
CA ARG A 147 3.37 4.53 10.91
C ARG A 147 3.12 5.54 12.04
N ILE A 148 4.00 6.54 12.18
CA ILE A 148 3.86 7.58 13.21
C ILE A 148 2.57 8.37 12.97
N ALA A 149 2.34 8.85 11.75
CA ALA A 149 1.15 9.61 11.39
C ALA A 149 -0.17 8.84 11.64
N ILE A 150 -0.21 7.55 11.31
CA ILE A 150 -1.40 6.71 11.57
C ILE A 150 -1.67 6.58 13.07
N LEU A 151 -0.63 6.42 13.89
CA LEU A 151 -0.76 6.36 15.34
C LEU A 151 -1.16 7.71 15.95
N GLU A 152 -0.68 8.83 15.40
CA GLU A 152 -1.11 10.16 15.80
C GLU A 152 -2.60 10.37 15.50
N ALA A 153 -3.05 10.03 14.28
CA ALA A 153 -4.47 10.08 13.92
C ALA A 153 -5.34 9.15 14.77
N TYR A 154 -4.82 7.97 15.13
CA TYR A 154 -5.49 7.03 16.02
C TYR A 154 -5.69 7.57 17.45
N ASN A 155 -4.77 8.43 17.91
CA ASN A 155 -4.79 9.01 19.25
C ASN A 155 -5.46 10.40 19.29
N ASP A 156 -5.75 11.02 18.15
CA ASP A 156 -6.33 12.35 18.07
C ASP A 156 -7.85 12.34 18.40
N PRO A 157 -8.29 13.03 19.47
CA PRO A 157 -9.70 13.13 19.84
C PRO A 157 -10.60 13.77 18.78
N ALA A 158 -10.08 14.70 17.96
CA ALA A 158 -10.85 15.34 16.91
C ALA A 158 -11.14 14.39 15.74
N THR A 159 -10.17 13.52 15.43
CA THR A 159 -10.34 12.40 14.51
C THR A 159 -11.36 11.40 15.06
N MET A 160 -11.37 11.14 16.37
CA MET A 160 -12.34 10.24 17.02
C MET A 160 -13.80 10.72 16.89
N GLN A 161 -14.06 12.03 17.00
CA GLN A 161 -15.43 12.57 16.86
C GLN A 161 -15.96 12.47 15.43
N ARG A 162 -15.10 12.53 14.41
CA ARG A 162 -15.50 12.43 13.00
C ARG A 162 -15.78 10.99 12.54
N ILE A 163 -15.19 10.01 13.23
CA ILE A 163 -15.32 8.58 12.91
C ILE A 163 -16.55 7.95 13.60
N ALA A 164 -17.05 8.57 14.67
CA ALA A 164 -18.19 8.09 15.46
C ALA A 164 -19.57 8.58 14.96
N ALA A 165 -19.59 9.53 14.02
CA ALA A 165 -20.80 10.05 13.37
C ALA A 165 -21.14 9.26 12.11
#